data_AF-A0A6G0J1H0-F1
#
_entry.id   AF-A0A6G0J1H0-F1
#
_cell.length_a   1.000
_cell.length_b   1.000
_cell.length_c   1.000
_cell.angle_alpha   90.00
_cell.angle_beta   90.00
_cell.angle_gamma   90.00
#
_symmetry.space_group_name_H-M   'P 1'
#
loop_
_entity.id
_entity.type
_entity.pdbx_description
1 polymer ?
#
loop_
_entity_poly.entity_id
_entity_poly.type
_entity_poly.pdbx_seq_one_letter_code
_entity_poly.pdbx_strand_id
1 'polypeptide(L)'
;MRVDFVFEFPRPTMPNVIYMGGFQCKPAKPLPEHLEEFVQSSGEHGFILMSLGTFVSELPAEITHEIAAAFAKLPQKVIWRHKGDRPVTLGNNTLLVDWMPQNDLLGHPKIKLFVAHGGTNGVQEAIYHGVPIVGLPLFFDQHDNLLRLKDRGAAKILTTKTVHKDNNFLKAIQEVLNQPSYRMNMQRLSRLHRDQPMKPLDTALFWIEFVMRHKDVYVFRNA
;
A
#
# COMPACT_ATOMS: atom_id res chain seq x y z
N MET A 1 15.59 11.18 -5.06
CA MET A 1 14.52 10.45 -5.77
C MET A 1 13.70 9.67 -4.76
N ARG A 2 12.36 9.73 -4.83
CA ARG A 2 11.44 9.16 -3.81
C ARG A 2 11.18 7.65 -3.98
N VAL A 3 12.19 6.91 -4.41
CA VAL A 3 12.15 5.46 -4.67
C VAL A 3 13.46 4.82 -4.22
N ASP A 4 13.55 3.50 -4.28
CA ASP A 4 14.76 2.73 -3.98
C ASP A 4 14.94 1.56 -4.97
N PHE A 5 16.03 0.82 -4.80
CA PHE A 5 16.38 -0.33 -5.65
C PHE A 5 15.44 -1.54 -5.42
N VAL A 6 14.74 -1.59 -4.29
CA VAL A 6 13.78 -2.66 -4.00
C VAL A 6 12.52 -2.46 -4.82
N PHE A 7 12.03 -1.22 -4.89
CA PHE A 7 10.82 -0.86 -5.61
C PHE A 7 11.05 -0.75 -7.12
N GLU A 8 12.08 -0.04 -7.57
CA GLU A 8 12.29 0.24 -9.00
C GLU A 8 12.86 -0.92 -9.79
N PHE A 9 12.65 -0.92 -11.10
CA PHE A 9 13.42 -1.78 -11.99
C PHE A 9 14.87 -1.27 -12.10
N PRO A 10 15.85 -2.18 -12.31
CA PRO A 10 17.23 -1.77 -12.55
C PRO A 10 17.33 -0.80 -13.72
N ARG A 11 17.95 0.35 -13.48
CA ARG A 11 18.24 1.34 -14.52
C ARG A 11 19.48 2.15 -14.15
N PRO A 12 20.22 2.70 -15.14
CA PRO A 12 21.27 3.66 -14.86
C PRO A 12 20.72 4.90 -14.16
N THR A 13 21.42 5.38 -13.13
CA THR A 13 21.18 6.68 -12.53
C THR A 13 22.47 7.46 -12.41
N MET A 14 22.37 8.77 -12.61
CA MET A 14 23.50 9.66 -12.47
C MET A 14 24.00 9.68 -11.02
N PRO A 15 25.32 9.89 -10.77
CA PRO A 15 25.89 9.91 -9.42
C PRO A 15 25.26 10.94 -8.46
N ASN A 16 24.61 11.97 -9.01
CA ASN A 16 23.92 13.01 -8.25
C ASN A 16 22.47 12.65 -7.87
N VAL A 17 22.00 11.45 -8.21
CA VAL A 17 20.67 10.96 -7.83
C VAL A 17 20.77 10.15 -6.56
N ILE A 18 20.25 10.72 -5.47
CA ILE A 18 20.18 10.04 -4.17
C ILE A 18 18.83 9.35 -4.03
N TYR A 19 18.84 8.04 -3.75
CA TYR A 19 17.62 7.27 -3.48
C TYR A 19 17.18 7.42 -2.03
N MET A 20 15.89 7.72 -1.84
CA MET A 20 15.30 7.98 -0.52
C MET A 20 13.88 7.40 -0.48
N GLY A 21 13.71 6.19 -1.03
CA GLY A 21 12.44 5.47 -1.01
C GLY A 21 11.97 5.22 0.42
N GLY A 22 10.66 5.32 0.67
CA GLY A 22 10.09 5.02 1.98
C GLY A 22 10.40 6.02 3.10
N PHE A 23 10.93 7.21 2.81
CA PHE A 23 11.25 8.21 3.85
C PHE A 23 10.05 8.65 4.70
N GLN A 24 8.82 8.50 4.20
CA GLN A 24 7.60 8.77 4.93
C GLN A 24 7.16 7.62 5.85
N CYS A 25 7.67 6.41 5.64
CA CYS A 25 7.25 5.21 6.37
C CYS A 25 7.76 5.25 7.81
N LYS A 26 6.95 4.75 8.75
CA LYS A 26 7.25 4.79 10.17
C LYS A 26 6.89 3.46 10.83
N PRO A 27 7.57 3.06 11.91
CA PRO A 27 7.08 2.00 12.79
C PRO A 27 5.63 2.27 13.19
N ALA A 28 4.80 1.23 13.23
CA ALA A 28 3.42 1.35 13.65
C ALA A 28 3.33 1.77 15.12
N LYS A 29 2.40 2.67 15.40
CA LYS A 29 1.97 3.04 16.75
C LYS A 29 0.74 2.21 17.16
N PRO A 30 0.43 2.13 18.46
CA PRO A 30 -0.83 1.53 18.92
C PRO A 30 -2.04 2.18 18.24
N LEU A 31 -3.02 1.36 17.86
CA LEU A 31 -4.26 1.84 17.26
C LEU A 31 -5.17 2.49 18.33
N PRO A 32 -6.04 3.43 17.94
CA PRO A 32 -7.16 3.83 18.76
C PRO A 32 -8.01 2.63 19.17
N GLU A 33 -8.51 2.63 20.41
CA GLU A 33 -9.22 1.50 21.03
C GLU A 33 -10.32 0.90 20.14
N HIS A 34 -11.20 1.74 19.58
CA HIS A 34 -12.28 1.27 18.69
C HIS A 34 -11.78 0.53 17.43
N LEU A 35 -10.63 0.92 16.86
CA LEU A 35 -10.03 0.22 15.73
C LEU A 35 -9.36 -1.07 16.18
N GLU A 36 -8.66 -1.02 17.33
CA GLU A 36 -8.03 -2.19 17.93
C GLU A 36 -9.07 -3.29 18.22
N GLU A 37 -10.16 -2.96 18.91
CA GLU A 37 -11.27 -3.88 19.18
C GLU A 37 -11.85 -4.48 17.89
N PHE A 38 -12.07 -3.63 16.88
CA PHE A 38 -12.59 -4.09 15.59
C PHE A 38 -11.64 -5.07 14.91
N VAL A 39 -10.34 -4.76 14.81
CA VAL A 39 -9.37 -5.68 14.18
C VAL A 39 -9.14 -6.93 15.01
N GLN A 40 -9.21 -6.84 16.35
CA GLN A 40 -9.06 -8.00 17.23
C GLN A 40 -10.24 -8.97 17.11
N SER A 41 -11.46 -8.46 16.90
CA SER A 41 -12.67 -9.26 16.67
C SER A 41 -12.62 -10.15 15.41
N SER A 42 -11.60 -10.01 14.56
CA SER A 42 -11.38 -10.87 13.39
C SER A 42 -10.90 -12.29 13.71
N GLY A 43 -10.55 -12.60 14.97
CA GLY A 43 -10.00 -13.90 15.35
C GLY A 43 -8.73 -14.25 14.57
N GLU A 44 -8.64 -15.49 14.09
CA GLU A 44 -7.51 -16.01 13.31
C GLU A 44 -7.48 -15.50 11.85
N HIS A 45 -8.62 -15.04 11.34
CA HIS A 45 -8.74 -14.63 9.94
C HIS A 45 -8.01 -13.32 9.66
N GLY A 46 -7.86 -12.46 10.66
CA GLY A 46 -7.25 -11.14 10.52
C GLY A 46 -8.11 -10.17 9.71
N PHE A 47 -7.50 -9.09 9.24
CA PHE A 47 -8.23 -8.02 8.56
C PHE A 47 -7.58 -7.58 7.24
N ILE A 48 -8.41 -6.93 6.43
CA ILE A 48 -8.07 -6.32 5.15
C ILE A 48 -8.24 -4.81 5.29
N LEU A 49 -7.31 -4.07 4.72
CA LEU A 49 -7.39 -2.62 4.62
C LEU A 49 -7.71 -2.24 3.18
N MET A 50 -8.63 -1.30 2.94
CA MET A 50 -8.90 -0.74 1.62
C MET A 50 -8.79 0.78 1.60
N SER A 51 -7.98 1.32 0.69
CA SER A 51 -7.78 2.75 0.49
C SER A 51 -7.41 3.10 -0.95
N LEU A 52 -8.18 4.01 -1.56
CA LEU A 52 -7.92 4.50 -2.93
C LEU A 52 -7.26 5.89 -2.94
N GLY A 53 -6.65 6.29 -1.83
CA GLY A 53 -5.94 7.55 -1.70
C GLY A 53 -6.88 8.75 -1.54
N THR A 54 -6.31 9.95 -1.36
CA THR A 54 -7.08 11.15 -0.98
C THR A 54 -7.84 11.79 -2.13
N PHE A 55 -7.44 11.56 -3.38
CA PHE A 55 -8.07 12.12 -4.58
C PHE A 55 -9.36 11.41 -5.00
N VAL A 56 -9.63 10.23 -4.44
CA VAL A 56 -10.83 9.45 -4.72
C VAL A 56 -11.64 9.35 -3.44
N SER A 57 -12.80 10.02 -3.43
CA SER A 57 -13.78 9.93 -2.35
C SER A 57 -14.56 8.62 -2.41
N GLU A 58 -14.96 8.22 -3.61
CA GLU A 58 -15.79 7.05 -3.88
C GLU A 58 -15.56 6.51 -5.30
N LEU A 59 -16.00 5.27 -5.52
CA LEU A 59 -16.09 4.65 -6.84
C LEU A 59 -17.55 4.70 -7.33
N PRO A 60 -17.79 4.54 -8.64
CA PRO A 60 -19.15 4.39 -9.17
C PRO A 60 -19.97 3.36 -8.37
N ALA A 61 -21.25 3.65 -8.14
CA ALA A 61 -22.11 2.88 -7.25
C ALA A 61 -22.10 1.37 -7.55
N GLU A 62 -22.17 0.99 -8.83
CA GLU A 62 -22.09 -0.41 -9.27
C GLU A 62 -20.81 -1.11 -8.77
N ILE A 63 -19.64 -0.50 -8.97
CA ILE A 63 -18.35 -1.04 -8.53
C ILE A 63 -18.29 -1.09 -7.00
N THR A 64 -18.79 -0.04 -6.34
CA THR A 64 -18.84 0.07 -4.87
C THR A 64 -19.70 -1.04 -4.26
N HIS A 65 -20.87 -1.33 -4.83
CA HIS A 65 -21.75 -2.42 -4.39
C HIS A 65 -21.13 -3.80 -4.61
N GLU A 66 -20.45 -4.03 -5.74
CA GLU A 66 -19.76 -5.29 -6.01
C GLU A 66 -18.59 -5.55 -5.04
N ILE A 67 -17.78 -4.51 -4.76
CA ILE A 67 -16.69 -4.58 -3.78
C ILE A 67 -17.26 -4.90 -2.38
N ALA A 68 -18.32 -4.21 -1.97
CA ALA A 68 -18.97 -4.44 -0.69
C ALA A 68 -19.56 -5.86 -0.57
N ALA A 69 -20.22 -6.34 -1.62
CA ALA A 69 -20.79 -7.69 -1.69
C ALA A 69 -19.70 -8.77 -1.63
N ALA A 70 -18.56 -8.54 -2.27
CA ALA A 70 -17.42 -9.44 -2.20
C ALA A 70 -16.79 -9.47 -0.81
N PHE A 71 -16.60 -8.32 -0.17
CA PHE A 71 -16.11 -8.27 1.21
C PHE A 71 -17.05 -8.97 2.19
N ALA A 72 -18.37 -8.85 2.01
CA ALA A 72 -19.36 -9.52 2.86
C ALA A 72 -19.25 -11.06 2.85
N LYS A 73 -18.65 -11.65 1.80
CA LYS A 73 -18.43 -13.09 1.66
C LYS A 73 -17.16 -13.59 2.36
N LEU A 74 -16.32 -12.69 2.87
CA LEU A 74 -15.04 -13.02 3.48
C LEU A 74 -15.15 -13.13 5.01
N PRO A 75 -14.39 -14.05 5.64
CA PRO A 75 -14.34 -14.15 7.10
C PRO A 75 -13.48 -13.04 7.74
N GLN A 76 -12.65 -12.34 6.97
CA GLN A 76 -11.84 -11.22 7.46
C GLN A 76 -12.71 -10.03 7.84
N LYS A 77 -12.24 -9.25 8.82
CA LYS A 77 -12.71 -7.88 9.02
C LYS A 77 -12.14 -6.98 7.92
N VAL A 78 -12.88 -5.95 7.54
CA VAL A 78 -12.45 -5.00 6.51
C VAL A 78 -12.56 -3.59 7.07
N ILE A 79 -11.48 -2.82 7.00
CA ILE A 79 -11.52 -1.38 7.22
C ILE A 79 -11.38 -0.73 5.85
N TRP A 80 -12.40 0.00 5.43
CA TRP A 80 -12.45 0.60 4.10
C TRP A 80 -12.66 2.11 4.23
N ARG A 81 -11.66 2.87 3.75
CA ARG A 81 -11.82 4.31 3.56
C ARG A 81 -12.74 4.61 2.37
N HIS A 82 -13.94 5.11 2.65
CA HIS A 82 -14.99 5.43 1.67
C HIS A 82 -15.80 6.62 2.16
N LYS A 83 -15.92 7.67 1.33
CA LYS A 83 -16.65 8.90 1.66
C LYS A 83 -18.00 9.02 0.92
N GLY A 84 -18.31 8.04 0.09
CA GLY A 84 -19.55 8.01 -0.69
C GLY A 84 -20.72 7.43 0.09
N ASP A 85 -21.82 7.23 -0.62
CA ASP A 85 -23.00 6.58 -0.05
C ASP A 85 -22.68 5.17 0.45
N ARG A 86 -23.32 4.78 1.57
CA ARG A 86 -23.17 3.45 2.13
C ARG A 86 -23.69 2.41 1.13
N PRO A 87 -22.86 1.43 0.71
CA PRO A 87 -23.31 0.39 -0.21
C PRO A 87 -24.42 -0.46 0.42
N VAL A 88 -25.49 -0.73 -0.32
CA VAL A 88 -26.62 -1.56 0.16
C VAL A 88 -26.22 -3.02 0.43
N THR A 89 -25.12 -3.48 -0.18
CA THR A 89 -24.53 -4.81 -0.06
C THR A 89 -23.44 -4.91 1.02
N LEU A 90 -23.26 -3.88 1.85
CA LEU A 90 -22.22 -3.84 2.88
C LEU A 90 -22.47 -4.90 3.97
N GLY A 91 -21.53 -5.81 4.14
CA GLY A 91 -21.57 -6.82 5.20
C GLY A 91 -21.17 -6.29 6.58
N ASN A 92 -21.61 -6.98 7.64
CA ASN A 92 -21.33 -6.65 9.04
C ASN A 92 -19.84 -6.81 9.42
N ASN A 93 -19.03 -7.40 8.55
CA ASN A 93 -17.57 -7.52 8.72
C ASN A 93 -16.80 -6.28 8.24
N THR A 94 -17.47 -5.30 7.62
CA THR A 94 -16.84 -4.13 7.02
C THR A 94 -17.15 -2.85 7.80
N LEU A 95 -16.11 -2.14 8.22
CA LEU A 95 -16.16 -0.81 8.82
C LEU A 95 -15.79 0.23 7.76
N LEU A 96 -16.74 1.12 7.45
CA LEU A 96 -16.48 2.29 6.61
C LEU A 96 -15.99 3.46 7.46
N VAL A 97 -14.96 4.15 6.97
CA VAL A 97 -14.33 5.29 7.65
C VAL A 97 -13.99 6.41 6.67
N ASP A 98 -14.06 7.66 7.11
CA ASP A 98 -13.59 8.80 6.30
C ASP A 98 -12.06 8.92 6.30
N TRP A 99 -11.45 8.48 7.40
CA TRP A 99 -10.03 8.56 7.69
C TRP A 99 -9.58 7.43 8.61
N MET A 100 -8.32 7.03 8.50
CA MET A 100 -7.73 5.98 9.33
C MET A 100 -6.20 6.14 9.43
N PRO A 101 -5.57 5.66 10.52
CA PRO A 101 -4.12 5.62 10.65
C PRO A 101 -3.53 4.50 9.78
N GLN A 102 -3.46 4.73 8.46
CA GLN A 102 -3.09 3.70 7.47
C GLN A 102 -1.74 3.04 7.77
N ASN A 103 -0.70 3.82 8.09
CA ASN A 103 0.61 3.28 8.46
C ASN A 103 0.53 2.29 9.63
N ASP A 104 -0.24 2.64 10.66
CA ASP A 104 -0.32 1.84 11.88
C ASP A 104 -1.16 0.57 11.65
N LEU A 105 -2.23 0.68 10.86
CA LEU A 105 -3.02 -0.47 10.41
C LEU A 105 -2.19 -1.42 9.53
N LEU A 106 -1.37 -0.89 8.62
CA LEU A 106 -0.48 -1.71 7.79
C LEU A 106 0.61 -2.41 8.62
N GLY A 107 1.05 -1.84 9.74
CA GLY A 107 2.00 -2.49 10.64
C GLY A 107 1.37 -3.36 11.74
N HIS A 108 0.04 -3.50 11.77
CA HIS A 108 -0.64 -4.29 12.79
C HIS A 108 -0.49 -5.80 12.53
N PRO A 109 -0.21 -6.67 13.54
CA PRO A 109 0.06 -8.10 13.32
C PRO A 109 -1.06 -8.89 12.62
N LYS A 110 -2.33 -8.46 12.77
CA LYS A 110 -3.50 -9.11 12.15
C LYS A 110 -3.75 -8.70 10.69
N ILE A 111 -3.01 -7.75 10.12
CA ILE A 111 -3.18 -7.36 8.72
C ILE A 111 -2.84 -8.55 7.81
N LYS A 112 -3.67 -8.77 6.79
CA LYS A 112 -3.44 -9.82 5.79
C LYS A 112 -3.24 -9.27 4.39
N LEU A 113 -3.93 -8.18 4.05
CA LEU A 113 -3.99 -7.68 2.68
C LEU A 113 -4.28 -6.17 2.68
N PHE A 114 -3.66 -5.47 1.74
CA PHE A 114 -3.99 -4.10 1.40
C PHE A 114 -4.61 -4.02 0.00
N VAL A 115 -5.87 -3.57 -0.08
CA VAL A 115 -6.52 -3.22 -1.35
C VAL A 115 -6.24 -1.74 -1.63
N ALA A 116 -5.48 -1.47 -2.68
CA ALA A 116 -4.92 -0.14 -2.90
C ALA A 116 -4.98 0.31 -4.35
N HIS A 117 -5.14 1.61 -4.55
CA HIS A 117 -5.05 2.24 -5.87
C HIS A 117 -3.64 2.25 -6.47
N GLY A 118 -2.57 2.03 -5.70
CA GLY A 118 -1.20 2.04 -6.22
C GLY A 118 -0.47 3.38 -6.13
N GLY A 119 -0.99 4.36 -5.38
CA GLY A 119 -0.24 5.59 -5.10
C GLY A 119 1.07 5.32 -4.36
N THR A 120 2.13 6.05 -4.70
CA THR A 120 3.51 5.79 -4.25
C THR A 120 3.64 5.65 -2.74
N ASN A 121 3.00 6.53 -1.96
CA ASN A 121 3.09 6.50 -0.49
C ASN A 121 2.52 5.19 0.08
N GLY A 122 1.32 4.80 -0.33
CA GLY A 122 0.66 3.59 0.17
C GLY A 122 1.39 2.31 -0.26
N VAL A 123 1.95 2.30 -1.47
CA VAL A 123 2.79 1.19 -1.95
C VAL A 123 4.05 1.07 -1.10
N GLN A 124 4.74 2.17 -0.82
CA GLN A 124 5.93 2.17 0.02
C GLN A 124 5.63 1.76 1.47
N GLU A 125 4.51 2.19 2.05
CA GLU A 125 4.06 1.73 3.38
C GLU A 125 3.76 0.22 3.39
N ALA A 126 3.14 -0.32 2.34
CA ALA A 126 2.88 -1.74 2.20
C ALA A 126 4.17 -2.56 2.07
N ILE A 127 5.16 -2.07 1.30
CA ILE A 127 6.50 -2.68 1.25
C ILE A 127 7.15 -2.63 2.62
N TYR A 128 7.17 -1.46 3.27
CA TYR A 128 7.79 -1.28 4.57
C TYR A 128 7.24 -2.25 5.62
N HIS A 129 5.92 -2.45 5.68
CA HIS A 129 5.26 -3.36 6.62
C HIS A 129 5.11 -4.81 6.13
N GLY A 130 5.49 -5.11 4.88
CA GLY A 130 5.46 -6.48 4.37
C GLY A 130 4.06 -7.00 4.01
N VAL A 131 3.14 -6.13 3.61
CA VAL A 131 1.73 -6.45 3.34
C VAL A 131 1.45 -6.56 1.83
N PRO A 132 1.03 -7.72 1.31
CA PRO A 132 0.76 -7.88 -0.12
C PRO A 132 -0.44 -7.02 -0.58
N ILE A 133 -0.52 -6.77 -1.89
CA ILE A 133 -1.49 -5.83 -2.47
C ILE A 133 -2.44 -6.49 -3.48
N VAL A 134 -3.74 -6.19 -3.36
CA VAL A 134 -4.66 -6.24 -4.51
C VAL A 134 -4.83 -4.82 -5.03
N GLY A 135 -4.34 -4.58 -6.24
CA GLY A 135 -4.23 -3.27 -6.85
C GLY A 135 -5.44 -2.94 -7.73
N LEU A 136 -5.98 -1.73 -7.58
CA LEU A 136 -7.02 -1.16 -8.45
C LEU A 136 -6.57 0.24 -8.93
N PRO A 137 -5.66 0.34 -9.91
CA PRO A 137 -5.17 1.61 -10.42
C PRO A 137 -6.27 2.39 -11.12
N LEU A 138 -6.24 3.71 -10.94
CA LEU A 138 -7.24 4.65 -11.44
C LEU A 138 -6.62 5.69 -12.38
N PHE A 139 -5.46 6.26 -12.03
CA PHE A 139 -4.81 7.31 -12.82
C PHE A 139 -3.33 7.51 -12.47
N PHE A 140 -2.63 8.35 -13.23
CA PHE A 140 -1.20 8.67 -13.06
C PHE A 140 -0.29 7.43 -13.12
N ASP A 141 0.73 7.39 -12.28
CA ASP A 141 1.76 6.36 -12.14
C ASP A 141 1.29 5.10 -11.39
N GLN A 142 0.03 5.05 -10.97
CA GLN A 142 -0.52 3.99 -10.11
C GLN A 142 -0.38 2.59 -10.70
N HIS A 143 -0.65 2.44 -12.00
CA HIS A 143 -0.52 1.15 -12.68
C HIS A 143 0.95 0.69 -12.68
N ASP A 144 1.88 1.58 -13.02
CA ASP A 144 3.30 1.26 -13.09
C ASP A 144 3.86 0.91 -11.71
N ASN A 145 3.41 1.59 -10.65
CA ASN A 145 3.79 1.27 -9.28
C ASN A 145 3.36 -0.15 -8.88
N LEU A 146 2.13 -0.53 -9.23
CA LEU A 146 1.60 -1.88 -8.97
C LEU A 146 2.26 -2.93 -9.85
N LEU A 147 2.60 -2.61 -11.10
CA LEU A 147 3.26 -3.52 -12.03
C LEU A 147 4.60 -4.00 -11.48
N ARG A 148 5.40 -3.09 -10.90
CA ARG A 148 6.67 -3.44 -10.22
C ARG A 148 6.48 -4.47 -9.11
N LEU A 149 5.40 -4.37 -8.33
CA LEU A 149 5.08 -5.33 -7.27
C LEU A 149 4.52 -6.64 -7.82
N LYS A 150 3.71 -6.58 -8.87
CA LYS A 150 3.21 -7.77 -9.57
C LYS A 150 4.35 -8.61 -10.12
N ASP A 151 5.33 -7.99 -10.76
CA ASP A 151 6.51 -8.68 -11.32
C ASP A 151 7.39 -9.31 -10.22
N ARG A 152 7.31 -8.79 -9.00
CA ARG A 152 7.95 -9.36 -7.81
C ARG A 152 7.07 -10.39 -7.09
N GLY A 153 5.91 -10.74 -7.67
CA GLY A 153 4.95 -11.67 -7.09
C GLY A 153 4.37 -11.20 -5.75
N ALA A 154 4.27 -9.89 -5.53
CA ALA A 154 3.79 -9.27 -4.28
C ALA A 154 2.47 -8.51 -4.45
N ALA A 155 1.93 -8.45 -5.67
CA ALA A 155 0.64 -7.84 -5.95
C ALA A 155 -0.16 -8.54 -7.07
N LYS A 156 -1.49 -8.47 -6.97
CA LYS A 156 -2.43 -8.79 -8.05
C LYS A 156 -3.08 -7.51 -8.54
N ILE A 157 -3.17 -7.30 -9.86
CA ILE A 157 -3.75 -6.07 -10.43
C ILE A 157 -5.10 -6.39 -11.06
N LEU A 158 -6.11 -5.60 -10.70
CA LEU A 158 -7.43 -5.55 -11.33
C LEU A 158 -7.59 -4.23 -12.08
N THR A 159 -8.66 -4.12 -12.88
CA THR A 159 -9.01 -2.87 -13.56
C THR A 159 -10.46 -2.52 -13.26
N THR A 160 -10.83 -1.24 -13.34
CA THR A 160 -12.23 -0.81 -13.20
C THR A 160 -13.17 -1.48 -14.22
N LYS A 161 -12.64 -1.88 -15.39
CA LYS A 161 -13.38 -2.62 -16.43
C LYS A 161 -13.65 -4.09 -16.10
N THR A 162 -12.87 -4.69 -15.20
CA THR A 162 -12.92 -6.13 -14.92
C THR A 162 -13.29 -6.44 -13.48
N VAL A 163 -13.16 -5.48 -12.55
CA VAL A 163 -13.34 -5.68 -11.11
C VAL A 163 -14.74 -6.20 -10.74
N HIS A 164 -15.78 -5.70 -11.42
CA HIS A 164 -17.17 -6.05 -11.21
C HIS A 164 -17.61 -7.34 -11.96
N LYS A 165 -16.74 -7.91 -12.81
CA LYS A 165 -17.09 -9.07 -13.63
C LYS A 165 -16.73 -10.38 -12.95
N ASP A 166 -17.54 -11.41 -13.11
CA ASP A 166 -17.23 -12.81 -12.78
C ASP A 166 -16.67 -13.05 -11.37
N ASN A 167 -17.09 -12.25 -10.39
CA ASN A 167 -16.52 -12.24 -9.03
C ASN A 167 -14.99 -12.02 -8.99
N ASN A 168 -14.41 -11.31 -9.97
CA ASN A 168 -12.97 -11.11 -10.11
C ASN A 168 -12.34 -10.46 -8.86
N PHE A 169 -13.03 -9.50 -8.25
CA PHE A 169 -12.55 -8.88 -7.02
C PHE A 169 -12.40 -9.90 -5.87
N LEU A 170 -13.44 -10.70 -5.63
CA LEU A 170 -13.41 -11.76 -4.62
C LEU A 170 -12.32 -12.79 -4.91
N LYS A 171 -12.22 -13.25 -6.16
CA LYS A 171 -11.21 -14.23 -6.59
C LYS A 171 -9.79 -13.71 -6.38
N ALA A 172 -9.53 -12.44 -6.71
CA ALA A 172 -8.22 -11.81 -6.51
C ALA A 172 -7.85 -11.71 -5.03
N ILE A 173 -8.80 -11.34 -4.16
CA ILE A 173 -8.57 -11.30 -2.72
C ILE A 173 -8.25 -12.70 -2.20
N GLN A 174 -9.07 -13.70 -2.54
CA GLN A 174 -8.86 -15.08 -2.13
C GLN A 174 -7.52 -15.64 -2.63
N GLU A 175 -7.13 -15.32 -3.87
CA GLU A 175 -5.84 -15.69 -4.43
C GLU A 175 -4.68 -15.15 -3.58
N VAL A 176 -4.67 -13.84 -3.31
CA VAL A 176 -3.59 -13.21 -2.55
C VAL A 176 -3.56 -13.65 -1.09
N LEU A 177 -4.72 -13.91 -0.47
CA LEU A 177 -4.81 -14.40 0.91
C LEU A 177 -4.35 -15.86 1.05
N ASN A 178 -4.66 -16.71 0.06
CA ASN A 178 -4.45 -18.15 0.18
C ASN A 178 -3.13 -18.63 -0.45
N GLN A 179 -2.52 -17.87 -1.37
CA GLN A 179 -1.22 -18.21 -1.95
C GLN A 179 -0.09 -17.60 -1.10
N PRO A 180 0.72 -18.41 -0.38
CA PRO A 180 1.72 -17.89 0.55
C PRO A 180 2.83 -17.07 -0.13
N SER A 181 3.06 -17.29 -1.43
CA SER A 181 4.07 -16.60 -2.23
C SER A 181 3.93 -15.08 -2.17
N TYR A 182 2.70 -14.54 -2.23
CA TYR A 182 2.47 -13.09 -2.15
C TYR A 182 3.01 -12.49 -0.86
N ARG A 183 2.70 -13.13 0.28
CA ARG A 183 3.15 -12.66 1.60
C ARG A 183 4.65 -12.86 1.77
N MET A 184 5.19 -14.01 1.38
CA MET A 184 6.63 -14.29 1.48
C MET A 184 7.46 -13.32 0.64
N ASN A 185 7.02 -13.04 -0.59
CA ASN A 185 7.67 -12.09 -1.49
C ASN A 185 7.62 -10.67 -0.89
N MET A 186 6.45 -10.23 -0.40
CA MET A 186 6.36 -8.90 0.21
C MET A 186 7.19 -8.77 1.49
N GLN A 187 7.24 -9.81 2.33
CA GLN A 187 8.13 -9.82 3.50
C GLN A 187 9.61 -9.79 3.12
N ARG A 188 10.00 -10.46 2.01
CA ARG A 188 11.36 -10.35 1.47
C ARG A 188 11.66 -8.92 1.01
N LEU A 189 10.73 -8.29 0.29
CA LEU A 189 10.87 -6.89 -0.13
C LEU A 189 10.97 -5.95 1.08
N SER A 190 10.15 -6.14 2.11
CA SER A 190 10.21 -5.40 3.37
C SER A 190 11.59 -5.47 4.03
N ARG A 191 12.16 -6.68 4.14
CA ARG A 191 13.51 -6.86 4.71
C ARG A 191 14.56 -6.10 3.90
N LEU A 192 14.56 -6.26 2.57
CA LEU A 192 15.49 -5.54 1.68
C LEU A 192 15.31 -4.02 1.75
N HIS A 193 14.07 -3.55 1.83
CA HIS A 193 13.73 -2.12 1.86
C HIS A 193 14.24 -1.46 3.14
N ARG A 194 14.14 -2.18 4.27
CA ARG A 194 14.52 -1.68 5.61
C ARG A 194 16.00 -1.89 5.92
N ASP A 195 16.66 -2.80 5.21
CA ASP A 195 18.10 -3.08 5.34
C ASP A 195 18.92 -2.03 4.58
N GLN A 196 19.06 -0.86 5.22
CA GLN A 196 19.80 0.27 4.69
C GLN A 196 20.80 0.79 5.73
N PRO A 197 21.99 1.27 5.30
CA PRO A 197 23.02 1.74 6.22
C PRO A 197 22.60 2.99 7.00
N MET A 198 21.67 3.77 6.44
CA MET A 198 21.14 4.99 7.04
C MET A 198 19.66 5.09 6.69
N LYS A 199 18.84 5.63 7.60
CA LYS A 199 17.42 5.82 7.29
C LYS A 199 17.26 6.77 6.09
N PRO A 200 16.24 6.59 5.24
CA PRO A 200 16.06 7.43 4.06
C PRO A 200 15.95 8.93 4.37
N LEU A 201 15.31 9.31 5.49
CA LEU A 201 15.21 10.71 5.90
C LEU A 201 16.55 11.27 6.38
N ASP A 202 17.33 10.51 7.13
CA ASP A 202 18.67 10.92 7.58
C ASP A 202 19.62 11.06 6.38
N THR A 203 19.49 10.17 5.39
CA THR A 203 20.20 10.27 4.10
C THR A 203 19.84 11.57 3.38
N ALA A 204 18.56 11.94 3.35
CA ALA A 204 18.11 13.20 2.76
C ALA A 204 18.74 14.42 3.43
N LEU A 205 18.69 14.46 4.76
CA LEU A 205 19.25 15.53 5.57
C LEU A 205 20.75 15.66 5.32
N PHE A 206 21.49 14.55 5.33
CA PHE A 206 22.91 14.53 5.04
C PHE A 206 23.24 15.20 3.71
N TRP A 207 22.55 14.82 2.62
CA TRP A 207 22.83 15.36 1.28
C TRP A 207 22.39 16.82 1.12
N ILE A 208 21.30 17.23 1.76
CA ILE A 208 20.90 18.64 1.81
C ILE A 208 22.00 19.46 2.48
N GLU A 209 22.46 19.05 3.66
CA GLU A 209 23.52 19.75 4.37
C GLU A 209 24.85 19.69 3.60
N PHE A 210 25.15 18.58 2.91
CA PHE A 210 26.35 18.44 2.09
C PHE A 210 26.41 19.53 1.02
N VAL A 211 25.31 19.76 0.30
CA VAL A 211 25.22 20.81 -0.73
C VAL A 211 25.32 22.21 -0.10
N MET A 212 24.76 22.41 1.10
CA MET A 212 24.88 23.68 1.82
C MET A 212 26.33 23.98 2.26
N ARG A 213 27.07 22.95 2.70
CA ARG A 213 28.48 23.04 3.12
C ARG A 213 29.43 23.26 1.94
N HIS A 214 29.17 22.64 0.79
CA HIS A 214 30.08 22.62 -0.36
C HIS A 214 29.47 23.35 -1.57
N LYS A 215 29.35 24.67 -1.46
CA LYS A 215 28.72 25.52 -2.49
C LYS A 215 29.47 25.56 -3.83
N ASP A 216 30.64 24.98 -3.92
CA ASP A 216 31.52 24.92 -5.09
C ASP A 216 31.46 23.55 -5.80
N VAL A 217 30.79 22.55 -5.23
CA VAL A 217 30.64 21.22 -5.85
C VAL A 217 29.52 21.24 -6.88
N TYR A 218 29.91 21.24 -8.16
CA TYR A 218 29.00 21.30 -9.32
C TYR A 218 28.15 20.04 -9.54
N VAL A 219 28.50 18.91 -8.93
CA VAL A 219 27.84 17.60 -9.17
C VAL A 219 26.35 17.62 -8.84
N PHE A 220 25.91 18.44 -7.87
CA PHE A 220 24.50 18.57 -7.47
C PHE A 220 23.83 19.85 -7.96
N ARG A 221 24.52 20.66 -8.79
CA ARG A 221 23.94 21.83 -9.44
C ARG A 221 23.56 21.44 -10.85
N ASN A 222 22.26 21.44 -11.14
CA ASN A 222 21.84 21.45 -12.54
C ASN A 222 22.37 22.75 -13.17
N ALA A 223 23.05 22.62 -14.31
CA ALA A 223 23.35 23.76 -15.17
C ALA A 223 22.05 24.42 -15.65
#